data_AF-A0A3D3L0A6-F1
#
_entry.id   AF-A0A3D3L0A6-F1
#
_cell.length_a   1.000
_cell.length_b   1.000
_cell.length_c   1.000
_cell.angle_alpha   90.00
_cell.angle_beta   90.00
_cell.angle_gamma   90.00
#
_symmetry.space_group_name_H-M   'P 1'
#
loop_
_entity.id
_entity.type
_entity.pdbx_description
1 polymer ?
#
loop_
_entity_poly.entity_id
_entity_poly.type
_entity_poly.pdbx_seq_one_letter_code
_entity_poly.pdbx_strand_id
1 'polypeptide(L)'
;MGCRYSFDDLMLKLTNISQLVSYQSASDTIQTMSNIEILIEEETIQEIGPTVNNADEIIDCSGRLVTPGFVDPHTHPVFYKGREEEHTMRLAGASYQEIAESGGGILSSIKDVRNASEDELVERVKKRMTRFIKLGTTTVEAKSGYGLDTESELKSLRVLNRVNGDHPIDIIPTFLGAHAFPPEFSDDPDGYVDLLCDEMIPAVGEQGIAQYCDVFCEKGYFSVEQSRRILETGKTYGLIPRLHADEFEDSGAAELAAEVGAVSADHLMAVSNAGISALKNGAVTATLLPGTTFFLGKQSYAPAEKLREAGISIALATDFNPGSSHLQSMPFMISLACSYLKLSVEEAFRAATWQSAITLNVHHKVGSLEVGKNADLVIWDLERLIEIPYFTSDVPIYKVIKSGRCF
;
A
#
# COMPACT_ATOMS: atom_id res chain seq x y z
N MET A 1 -44.60 14.57 -11.72
CA MET A 1 -43.57 15.53 -11.25
C MET A 1 -42.96 14.98 -9.99
N GLY A 2 -41.87 14.24 -10.13
CA GLY A 2 -41.00 13.88 -9.02
C GLY A 2 -39.60 14.29 -9.44
N CYS A 3 -39.14 15.44 -8.96
CA CYS A 3 -37.75 15.86 -9.13
C CYS A 3 -36.87 14.81 -8.47
N ARG A 4 -36.24 13.95 -9.27
CA ARG A 4 -34.92 13.43 -8.92
C ARG A 4 -33.98 14.62 -9.13
N TYR A 5 -33.57 15.27 -8.04
CA TYR A 5 -32.31 16.00 -8.10
C TYR A 5 -31.24 14.92 -8.28
N SER A 6 -30.64 14.83 -9.46
CA SER A 6 -29.37 14.12 -9.60
C SER A 6 -28.37 14.90 -8.76
N PHE A 7 -27.66 14.22 -7.88
CA PHE A 7 -26.50 14.80 -7.18
C PHE A 7 -25.26 14.83 -8.09
N ASP A 8 -25.46 14.64 -9.41
CA ASP A 8 -24.42 14.30 -10.37
C ASP A 8 -23.79 15.53 -11.06
N ASP A 9 -24.12 16.76 -10.66
CA ASP A 9 -23.58 18.00 -11.26
C ASP A 9 -23.05 19.01 -10.22
N LEU A 10 -22.79 18.60 -8.97
CA LEU A 10 -22.33 19.54 -7.93
C LEU A 10 -20.86 19.91 -8.17
N MET A 11 -20.62 21.20 -8.41
CA MET A 11 -19.28 21.76 -8.40
C MET A 11 -18.88 22.13 -6.97
N LEU A 12 -17.66 21.75 -6.60
CA LEU A 12 -17.03 22.05 -5.32
C LEU A 12 -15.77 22.89 -5.56
N LYS A 13 -15.66 24.00 -4.83
CA LYS A 13 -14.49 24.87 -4.87
C LYS A 13 -13.76 24.89 -3.53
N LEU A 14 -12.44 24.71 -3.54
CA LEU A 14 -11.58 24.91 -2.39
C LEU A 14 -10.90 26.29 -2.50
N THR A 15 -11.00 27.11 -1.46
CA THR A 15 -10.42 28.45 -1.39
C THR A 15 -9.53 28.62 -0.17
N ASN A 16 -8.79 29.74 -0.09
CA ASN A 16 -7.94 30.10 1.06
C ASN A 16 -6.96 28.99 1.47
N ILE A 17 -6.35 28.30 0.50
CA ILE A 17 -5.32 27.29 0.74
C ILE A 17 -4.00 28.00 1.08
N SER A 18 -3.31 27.60 2.16
CA SER A 18 -1.97 28.16 2.47
C SER A 18 -0.93 27.68 1.46
N GLN A 19 -0.85 26.36 1.33
CA GLN A 19 0.03 25.65 0.42
C GLN A 19 -0.75 24.51 -0.22
N LEU A 20 -0.74 24.44 -1.54
CA LEU A 20 -1.05 23.23 -2.27
C LEU A 20 0.28 22.55 -2.59
N VAL A 21 0.50 21.36 -2.06
CA VAL A 21 1.74 20.62 -2.27
C VAL A 21 1.46 19.32 -3.01
N SER A 22 2.07 19.16 -4.18
CA SER A 22 1.82 18.02 -5.04
C SER A 22 2.97 17.75 -6.01
N TYR A 23 3.09 16.51 -6.48
CA TYR A 23 3.92 16.19 -7.64
C TYR A 23 3.36 16.88 -8.89
N GLN A 24 4.24 17.41 -9.75
CA GLN A 24 3.88 18.02 -11.03
C GLN A 24 4.61 17.30 -12.17
N SER A 25 3.85 16.66 -13.05
CA SER A 25 4.41 15.88 -14.17
C SER A 25 5.26 16.73 -15.12
N ALA A 26 4.91 18.01 -15.30
CA ALA A 26 5.63 18.93 -16.17
C ALA A 26 7.07 19.22 -15.72
N SER A 27 7.36 19.14 -14.42
CA SER A 27 8.70 19.40 -13.86
C SER A 27 9.35 18.16 -13.25
N ASP A 28 8.62 17.05 -13.12
CA ASP A 28 9.04 15.83 -12.42
C ASP A 28 9.50 16.07 -10.97
N THR A 29 8.85 17.01 -10.27
CA THR A 29 9.20 17.39 -8.89
C THR A 29 7.95 17.59 -8.02
N ILE A 30 8.13 17.54 -6.70
CA ILE A 30 7.17 18.12 -5.76
C ILE A 30 7.22 19.64 -5.92
N GLN A 31 6.06 20.27 -6.02
CA GLN A 31 5.92 21.72 -6.02
C GLN A 31 5.01 22.18 -4.89
N THR A 32 5.36 23.33 -4.33
CA THR A 32 4.52 24.08 -3.38
C THR A 32 3.95 25.30 -4.09
N MET A 33 2.62 25.39 -4.16
CA MET A 33 1.89 26.50 -4.73
C MET A 33 1.14 27.27 -3.63
N SER A 34 1.07 28.59 -3.73
CA SER A 34 0.34 29.47 -2.81
C SER A 34 -0.58 30.41 -3.57
N ASN A 35 -1.63 30.92 -2.89
CA ASN A 35 -2.70 31.70 -3.52
C ASN A 35 -3.36 30.93 -4.67
N ILE A 36 -3.86 29.73 -4.35
CA ILE A 36 -4.40 28.75 -5.29
C ILE A 36 -5.80 28.35 -4.82
N GLU A 37 -6.71 28.15 -5.77
CA GLU A 37 -8.03 27.56 -5.61
C GLU A 37 -8.14 26.29 -6.47
N ILE A 38 -8.93 25.31 -6.02
CA ILE A 38 -9.22 24.10 -6.80
C ILE A 38 -10.71 24.08 -7.12
N LEU A 39 -11.06 23.84 -8.38
CA LEU A 39 -12.43 23.49 -8.78
C LEU A 39 -12.52 21.99 -9.04
N ILE A 40 -13.50 21.36 -8.43
CA ILE A 40 -13.83 19.94 -8.56
C ILE A 40 -15.24 19.87 -9.14
N GLU A 41 -15.41 19.02 -10.14
CA GLU A 41 -16.72 18.69 -10.72
C GLU A 41 -16.83 17.17 -10.75
N GLU A 42 -17.94 16.68 -10.22
CA GLU A 42 -18.17 15.25 -9.98
C GLU A 42 -17.01 14.63 -9.17
N GLU A 43 -16.22 13.76 -9.79
CA GLU A 43 -15.13 13.02 -9.16
C GLU A 43 -13.75 13.60 -9.49
N THR A 44 -13.65 14.64 -10.32
CA THR A 44 -12.39 15.05 -10.96
C THR A 44 -12.06 16.52 -10.78
N ILE A 45 -10.76 16.82 -10.81
CA ILE A 45 -10.23 18.19 -10.72
C ILE A 45 -10.36 18.86 -12.08
N GLN A 46 -11.12 19.95 -12.16
CA GLN A 46 -11.32 20.71 -13.41
C GLN A 46 -10.34 21.86 -13.55
N GLU A 47 -10.07 22.59 -12.47
CA GLU A 47 -9.23 23.78 -12.50
C GLU A 47 -8.34 23.86 -11.26
N ILE A 48 -7.11 24.33 -11.47
CA ILE A 48 -6.12 24.64 -10.43
C ILE A 48 -5.51 25.99 -10.82
N GLY A 49 -5.71 27.03 -10.01
CA GLY A 49 -5.12 28.34 -10.30
C GLY A 49 -5.43 29.42 -9.27
N PRO A 50 -4.91 30.65 -9.46
CA PRO A 50 -5.14 31.76 -8.54
C PRO A 50 -6.60 32.21 -8.44
N THR A 51 -7.38 31.91 -9.47
CA THR A 51 -8.82 32.12 -9.50
C THR A 51 -9.40 31.04 -10.40
N VAL A 52 -10.35 30.28 -9.87
CA VAL A 52 -11.13 29.30 -10.62
C VAL A 52 -12.59 29.74 -10.72
N ASN A 53 -13.37 29.09 -11.60
CA ASN A 53 -14.79 29.38 -11.76
C ASN A 53 -15.60 29.26 -10.45
N ASN A 54 -16.81 29.81 -10.45
CA ASN A 54 -17.73 29.66 -9.33
C ASN A 54 -18.22 28.22 -9.21
N ALA A 55 -18.58 27.82 -8.00
CA ALA A 55 -19.07 26.49 -7.68
C ALA A 55 -20.33 26.58 -6.80
N ASP A 56 -21.06 25.47 -6.72
CA ASP A 56 -22.26 25.37 -5.89
C ASP A 56 -21.89 25.31 -4.40
N GLU A 57 -20.79 24.62 -4.10
CA GLU A 57 -20.24 24.50 -2.76
C GLU A 57 -18.84 25.10 -2.67
N ILE A 58 -18.56 25.75 -1.53
CA ILE A 58 -17.24 26.34 -1.25
C ILE A 58 -16.74 25.78 0.09
N ILE A 59 -15.56 25.15 0.06
CA ILE A 59 -14.78 24.83 1.24
C ILE A 59 -13.70 25.89 1.41
N ASP A 60 -13.88 26.73 2.43
CA ASP A 60 -12.82 27.63 2.90
C ASP A 60 -11.79 26.81 3.69
N CYS A 61 -10.59 26.62 3.13
CA CYS A 61 -9.52 25.91 3.80
C CYS A 61 -8.93 26.72 4.97
N SER A 62 -9.22 28.02 5.09
CA SER A 62 -8.81 28.91 6.17
C SER A 62 -7.31 28.89 6.48
N GLY A 63 -6.48 28.90 5.43
CA GLY A 63 -5.02 28.86 5.53
C GLY A 63 -4.46 27.46 5.80
N ARG A 64 -5.20 26.40 5.47
CA ARG A 64 -4.73 25.02 5.60
C ARG A 64 -3.95 24.54 4.38
N LEU A 65 -3.02 23.63 4.63
CA LEU A 65 -2.32 22.82 3.65
C LEU A 65 -3.31 21.89 2.94
N VAL A 66 -3.14 21.75 1.63
CA VAL A 66 -3.85 20.76 0.80
C VAL A 66 -2.82 19.91 0.05
N THR A 67 -3.01 18.59 0.08
CA THR A 67 -2.17 17.63 -0.63
C THR A 67 -3.02 16.57 -1.33
N PRO A 68 -2.47 15.78 -2.28
CA PRO A 68 -3.07 14.52 -2.69
C PRO A 68 -3.42 13.62 -1.49
N GLY A 69 -4.43 12.78 -1.67
CA GLY A 69 -4.63 11.57 -0.86
C GLY A 69 -3.42 10.64 -0.94
N PHE A 70 -3.10 9.97 0.16
CA PHE A 70 -2.02 8.99 0.16
C PHE A 70 -2.41 7.75 -0.63
N VAL A 71 -1.40 7.17 -1.28
CA VAL A 71 -1.50 5.85 -1.91
C VAL A 71 -0.62 4.91 -1.11
N ASP A 72 -1.22 3.89 -0.50
CA ASP A 72 -0.52 2.88 0.27
C ASP A 72 -0.35 1.61 -0.57
N PRO A 73 0.83 1.37 -1.17
CA PRO A 73 1.02 0.36 -2.21
C PRO A 73 1.33 -1.03 -1.65
N HIS A 74 1.22 -1.26 -0.34
CA HIS A 74 1.52 -2.56 0.24
C HIS A 74 0.80 -2.76 1.57
N THR A 75 -0.29 -3.54 1.58
CA THR A 75 -1.00 -3.92 2.81
C THR A 75 -1.56 -5.34 2.76
N HIS A 76 -1.85 -5.91 3.93
CA HIS A 76 -2.43 -7.25 4.10
C HIS A 76 -3.70 -7.16 4.97
N PRO A 77 -4.78 -6.53 4.49
CA PRO A 77 -5.90 -6.17 5.36
C PRO A 77 -6.87 -7.33 5.60
N VAL A 78 -6.74 -8.47 4.91
CA VAL A 78 -7.67 -9.63 5.03
C VAL A 78 -7.20 -10.61 6.10
N PHE A 79 -7.40 -10.24 7.37
CA PHE A 79 -7.21 -11.13 8.51
C PHE A 79 -8.37 -11.06 9.49
N TYR A 80 -8.58 -12.08 10.33
CA TYR A 80 -9.69 -12.06 11.28
C TYR A 80 -9.35 -11.26 12.56
N LYS A 81 -8.26 -11.62 13.25
CA LYS A 81 -7.79 -10.99 14.50
C LYS A 81 -6.36 -10.45 14.37
N GLY A 82 -6.01 -9.52 15.23
CA GLY A 82 -4.61 -9.13 15.41
C GLY A 82 -3.80 -10.27 16.05
N ARG A 83 -2.48 -10.06 16.16
CA ARG A 83 -1.54 -10.96 16.83
C ARG A 83 -0.93 -10.28 18.06
N GLU A 84 -1.75 -9.63 18.88
CA GLU A 84 -1.33 -8.87 20.07
C GLU A 84 -0.64 -9.76 21.12
N GLU A 85 -1.10 -11.01 21.28
CA GLU A 85 -0.50 -11.99 22.18
C GLU A 85 0.91 -12.38 21.71
N GLU A 86 1.09 -12.67 20.42
CA GLU A 86 2.40 -12.91 19.82
C GLU A 86 3.33 -11.70 19.98
N HIS A 87 2.83 -10.49 19.73
CA HIS A 87 3.61 -9.26 19.91
C HIS A 87 4.09 -9.13 21.36
N THR A 88 3.25 -9.45 22.34
CA THR A 88 3.62 -9.48 23.77
C THR A 88 4.70 -10.51 24.05
N MET A 89 4.60 -11.73 23.50
CA MET A 89 5.61 -12.77 23.64
C MET A 89 6.95 -12.34 23.02
N ARG A 90 6.92 -11.77 21.83
CA ARG A 90 8.12 -11.29 21.12
C ARG A 90 8.84 -10.20 21.92
N LEU A 91 8.10 -9.24 22.47
CA LEU A 91 8.65 -8.20 23.33
C LEU A 91 9.25 -8.75 24.64
N ALA A 92 8.72 -9.89 25.12
CA ALA A 92 9.29 -10.61 26.26
C ALA A 92 10.54 -11.46 25.89
N GLY A 93 10.95 -11.45 24.62
CA GLY A 93 12.13 -12.17 24.13
C GLY A 93 11.88 -13.62 23.72
N ALA A 94 10.61 -14.03 23.54
CA ALA A 94 10.28 -15.36 23.05
C ALA A 94 10.85 -15.58 21.63
N SER A 95 11.41 -16.75 21.41
CA SER A 95 11.85 -17.23 20.10
C SER A 95 10.66 -17.47 19.16
N TYR A 96 10.92 -17.50 17.85
CA TYR A 96 9.91 -17.84 16.86
C TYR A 96 9.29 -19.22 17.12
N GLN A 97 10.11 -20.19 17.56
CA GLN A 97 9.65 -21.53 17.90
C GLN A 97 8.66 -21.52 19.07
N GLU A 98 8.96 -20.81 20.16
CA GLU A 98 8.06 -20.71 21.32
C GLU A 98 6.72 -20.03 20.97
N ILE A 99 6.75 -19.04 20.06
CA ILE A 99 5.54 -18.39 19.53
C ILE A 99 4.73 -19.35 18.65
N ALA A 100 5.38 -20.17 17.82
CA ALA A 100 4.70 -21.16 17.01
C ALA A 100 4.07 -22.27 17.87
N GLU A 101 4.79 -22.74 18.90
CA GLU A 101 4.32 -23.76 19.84
C GLU A 101 3.12 -23.30 20.67
N SER A 102 2.96 -21.99 20.93
CA SER A 102 1.77 -21.43 21.58
C SER A 102 0.57 -21.25 20.63
N GLY A 103 0.72 -21.63 19.36
CA GLY A 103 -0.31 -21.45 18.33
C GLY A 103 -0.37 -20.04 17.74
N GLY A 104 0.66 -19.23 17.95
CA GLY A 104 0.82 -17.89 17.37
C GLY A 104 1.37 -17.93 15.93
N GLY A 105 1.90 -16.80 15.46
CA GLY A 105 2.48 -16.71 14.13
C GLY A 105 1.45 -16.63 13.01
N ILE A 106 1.93 -16.79 11.77
CA ILE A 106 1.07 -16.77 10.58
C ILE A 106 0.03 -17.90 10.57
N LEU A 107 0.33 -19.02 11.23
CA LEU A 107 -0.59 -20.16 11.40
C LEU A 107 -1.90 -19.78 12.08
N SER A 108 -1.84 -18.87 13.05
CA SER A 108 -3.03 -18.32 13.71
C SER A 108 -3.91 -17.57 12.70
N SER A 109 -3.32 -16.67 11.91
CA SER A 109 -4.02 -15.94 10.85
C SER A 109 -4.63 -16.88 9.81
N ILE A 110 -3.90 -17.93 9.42
CA ILE A 110 -4.36 -18.94 8.46
C ILE A 110 -5.63 -19.62 8.95
N LYS A 111 -5.57 -20.17 10.16
CA LYS A 111 -6.72 -20.84 10.77
C LYS A 111 -7.93 -19.91 10.88
N ASP A 112 -7.69 -18.68 11.32
CA ASP A 112 -8.74 -17.70 11.54
C ASP A 112 -9.42 -17.28 10.21
N VAL A 113 -8.66 -17.05 9.13
CA VAL A 113 -9.22 -16.70 7.82
C VAL A 113 -9.93 -17.88 7.16
N ARG A 114 -9.38 -19.10 7.24
CA ARG A 114 -10.03 -20.32 6.72
C ARG A 114 -11.42 -20.50 7.36
N ASN A 115 -11.52 -20.35 8.68
CA ASN A 115 -12.78 -20.54 9.43
C ASN A 115 -13.77 -19.38 9.33
N ALA A 116 -13.31 -18.15 9.07
CA ALA A 116 -14.19 -16.99 8.97
C ALA A 116 -15.06 -17.05 7.71
N SER A 117 -16.31 -16.60 7.82
CA SER A 117 -17.15 -16.35 6.66
C SER A 117 -16.68 -15.13 5.87
N GLU A 118 -17.07 -15.06 4.59
CA GLU A 118 -16.78 -13.92 3.73
C GLU A 118 -17.36 -12.61 4.29
N ASP A 119 -18.61 -12.64 4.80
CA ASP A 119 -19.27 -11.48 5.40
C ASP A 119 -18.52 -10.95 6.64
N GLU A 120 -18.04 -11.82 7.51
CA GLU A 120 -17.26 -11.42 8.69
C GLU A 120 -15.94 -10.73 8.29
N LEU A 121 -15.29 -11.21 7.24
CA LEU A 121 -14.06 -10.60 6.71
C LEU A 121 -14.36 -9.25 6.05
N VAL A 122 -15.44 -9.14 5.27
CA VAL A 122 -15.89 -7.87 4.65
C VAL A 122 -16.10 -6.79 5.70
N GLU A 123 -16.82 -7.07 6.79
CA GLU A 123 -17.08 -6.08 7.83
C GLU A 123 -15.78 -5.61 8.53
N ARG A 124 -14.83 -6.53 8.74
CA ARG A 124 -13.53 -6.20 9.32
C ARG A 124 -12.68 -5.35 8.39
N VAL A 125 -12.63 -5.71 7.10
CA VAL A 125 -11.90 -4.96 6.09
C VAL A 125 -12.51 -3.56 5.91
N LYS A 126 -13.84 -3.41 5.84
CA LYS A 126 -14.51 -2.10 5.81
C LYS A 126 -14.08 -1.21 6.97
N LYS A 127 -14.07 -1.74 8.20
CA LYS A 127 -13.63 -0.99 9.39
C LYS A 127 -12.17 -0.52 9.28
N ARG A 128 -11.29 -1.36 8.74
CA ARG A 128 -9.87 -1.01 8.49
C ARG A 128 -9.75 0.08 7.42
N MET A 129 -10.51 -0.03 6.34
CA MET A 129 -10.54 0.96 5.26
C MET A 129 -11.07 2.32 5.71
N THR A 130 -12.08 2.34 6.59
CA THR A 130 -12.53 3.59 7.22
C THR A 130 -11.42 4.25 8.04
N ARG A 131 -10.54 3.47 8.70
CA ARG A 131 -9.38 4.03 9.40
C ARG A 131 -8.36 4.60 8.41
N PHE A 132 -8.08 3.92 7.30
CA PHE A 132 -7.18 4.44 6.26
C PHE A 132 -7.63 5.79 5.72
N ILE A 133 -8.92 5.94 5.37
CA ILE A 133 -9.48 7.23 4.93
C ILE A 133 -9.30 8.29 6.01
N LYS A 134 -9.62 7.99 7.28
CA LYS A 134 -9.42 8.94 8.38
C LYS A 134 -7.96 9.37 8.61
N LEU A 135 -7.01 8.60 8.09
CA LEU A 135 -5.58 8.88 8.14
C LEU A 135 -5.05 9.43 6.79
N GLY A 136 -5.94 9.82 5.87
CA GLY A 136 -5.61 10.47 4.61
C GLY A 136 -5.29 9.53 3.44
N THR A 137 -5.41 8.22 3.61
CA THR A 137 -5.19 7.24 2.52
C THR A 137 -6.46 7.05 1.71
N THR A 138 -6.38 7.35 0.41
CA THR A 138 -7.52 7.29 -0.52
C THR A 138 -7.45 6.08 -1.46
N THR A 139 -6.25 5.52 -1.65
CA THR A 139 -6.02 4.33 -2.47
C THR A 139 -5.09 3.39 -1.73
N VAL A 140 -5.41 2.10 -1.74
CA VAL A 140 -4.66 1.06 -1.05
C VAL A 140 -4.50 -0.17 -1.92
N GLU A 141 -3.31 -0.75 -1.94
CA GLU A 141 -3.11 -2.10 -2.40
C GLU A 141 -3.37 -3.08 -1.26
N ALA A 142 -4.07 -4.16 -1.55
CA ALA A 142 -4.49 -5.12 -0.54
C ALA A 142 -4.23 -6.55 -1.00
N LYS A 143 -3.47 -7.28 -0.20
CA LYS A 143 -3.05 -8.64 -0.49
C LYS A 143 -3.96 -9.67 0.18
N SER A 144 -4.07 -10.82 -0.49
CA SER A 144 -4.49 -12.08 0.15
C SER A 144 -3.33 -12.67 0.97
N GLY A 145 -3.20 -14.00 1.07
CA GLY A 145 -2.02 -14.64 1.68
C GLY A 145 -2.13 -15.02 3.15
N TYR A 146 -3.35 -14.99 3.71
CA TYR A 146 -3.67 -15.61 5.00
C TYR A 146 -4.66 -16.77 4.84
N GLY A 147 -4.93 -17.26 3.64
CA GLY A 147 -5.71 -18.47 3.41
C GLY A 147 -4.81 -19.69 3.16
N LEU A 148 -3.83 -19.53 2.26
CA LEU A 148 -2.88 -20.57 1.84
C LEU A 148 -3.54 -21.88 1.38
N ASP A 149 -4.76 -21.78 0.88
CA ASP A 149 -5.48 -22.81 0.12
C ASP A 149 -6.32 -22.10 -0.94
N THR A 150 -6.70 -22.82 -1.99
CA THR A 150 -7.41 -22.25 -3.14
C THR A 150 -8.70 -21.54 -2.72
N GLU A 151 -9.51 -22.17 -1.86
CA GLU A 151 -10.80 -21.63 -1.45
C GLU A 151 -10.65 -20.31 -0.69
N SER A 152 -9.71 -20.25 0.25
CA SER A 152 -9.53 -19.14 1.17
C SER A 152 -8.78 -17.96 0.53
N GLU A 153 -7.86 -18.23 -0.40
CA GLU A 153 -7.24 -17.19 -1.20
C GLU A 153 -8.26 -16.52 -2.14
N LEU A 154 -9.07 -17.32 -2.85
CA LEU A 154 -10.17 -16.80 -3.66
C LEU A 154 -11.22 -16.07 -2.83
N LYS A 155 -11.52 -16.54 -1.60
CA LYS A 155 -12.39 -15.85 -0.64
C LYS A 155 -11.82 -14.49 -0.27
N SER A 156 -10.53 -14.41 0.02
CA SER A 156 -9.87 -13.16 0.39
C SER A 156 -9.96 -12.13 -0.74
N LEU A 157 -9.75 -12.55 -1.99
CA LEU A 157 -9.91 -11.68 -3.15
C LEU A 157 -11.38 -11.22 -3.34
N ARG A 158 -12.37 -12.10 -3.15
CA ARG A 158 -13.79 -11.70 -3.16
C ARG A 158 -14.13 -10.68 -2.08
N VAL A 159 -13.59 -10.85 -0.87
CA VAL A 159 -13.73 -9.86 0.21
C VAL A 159 -13.21 -8.50 -0.25
N LEU A 160 -12.00 -8.43 -0.82
CA LEU A 160 -11.40 -7.19 -1.30
C LEU A 160 -12.26 -6.54 -2.39
N ASN A 161 -12.71 -7.31 -3.38
CA ASN A 161 -13.55 -6.81 -4.46
C ASN A 161 -14.90 -6.27 -3.95
N ARG A 162 -15.53 -6.98 -3.01
CA ARG A 162 -16.80 -6.54 -2.41
C ARG A 162 -16.62 -5.27 -1.58
N VAL A 163 -15.53 -5.15 -0.84
CA VAL A 163 -15.24 -3.90 -0.12
C VAL A 163 -14.96 -2.75 -1.09
N ASN A 164 -14.22 -3.00 -2.17
CA ASN A 164 -13.93 -2.00 -3.19
C ASN A 164 -15.22 -1.45 -3.84
N GLY A 165 -16.24 -2.29 -4.05
CA GLY A 165 -17.54 -1.86 -4.58
C GLY A 165 -18.45 -1.14 -3.57
N ASP A 166 -18.24 -1.36 -2.27
CA ASP A 166 -19.14 -0.89 -1.20
C ASP A 166 -18.54 0.22 -0.32
N HIS A 167 -17.25 0.55 -0.47
CA HIS A 167 -16.52 1.49 0.37
C HIS A 167 -15.87 2.57 -0.50
N PRO A 168 -15.76 3.84 -0.04
CA PRO A 168 -15.18 4.91 -0.83
C PRO A 168 -13.69 4.76 -1.19
N ILE A 169 -12.95 3.87 -0.51
CA ILE A 169 -11.50 3.75 -0.75
C ILE A 169 -11.27 2.92 -2.00
N ASP A 170 -10.31 3.29 -2.84
CA ASP A 170 -9.93 2.45 -3.97
C ASP A 170 -9.01 1.33 -3.48
N ILE A 171 -9.39 0.09 -3.74
CA ILE A 171 -8.60 -1.11 -3.40
C ILE A 171 -8.05 -1.75 -4.68
N ILE A 172 -6.75 -1.98 -4.69
CA ILE A 172 -6.04 -2.70 -5.76
C ILE A 172 -5.67 -4.10 -5.24
N PRO A 173 -6.35 -5.18 -5.67
CA PRO A 173 -6.14 -6.50 -5.11
C PRO A 173 -4.89 -7.19 -5.66
N THR A 174 -4.15 -7.84 -4.77
CA THR A 174 -2.95 -8.64 -5.08
C THR A 174 -3.12 -10.06 -4.54
N PHE A 175 -2.82 -11.05 -5.37
CA PHE A 175 -2.74 -12.43 -4.92
C PHE A 175 -1.37 -12.71 -4.29
N LEU A 176 -1.37 -13.24 -3.06
CA LEU A 176 -0.18 -13.63 -2.31
C LEU A 176 -0.35 -15.05 -1.72
N GLY A 177 -0.74 -16.04 -2.53
CA GLY A 177 -0.81 -17.42 -2.05
C GLY A 177 0.56 -17.95 -1.59
N ALA A 178 1.65 -17.40 -2.12
CA ALA A 178 3.03 -17.72 -1.73
C ALA A 178 3.54 -16.83 -0.58
N HIS A 179 2.76 -16.70 0.50
CA HIS A 179 3.15 -15.95 1.70
C HIS A 179 3.96 -16.80 2.68
N ALA A 180 3.57 -18.06 2.83
CA ALA A 180 4.26 -19.06 3.64
C ALA A 180 3.84 -20.46 3.18
N PHE A 181 4.42 -21.50 3.79
CA PHE A 181 3.95 -22.87 3.61
C PHE A 181 2.89 -23.20 4.66
N PRO A 182 1.69 -23.67 4.26
CA PRO A 182 0.70 -24.12 5.22
C PRO A 182 1.13 -25.46 5.86
N PRO A 183 0.60 -25.80 7.06
CA PRO A 183 1.05 -26.97 7.83
C PRO A 183 0.99 -28.30 7.07
N GLU A 184 -0.01 -28.48 6.20
CA GLU A 184 -0.19 -29.68 5.37
C GLU A 184 0.92 -29.91 4.33
N PHE A 185 1.76 -28.90 4.05
CA PHE A 185 2.89 -28.97 3.12
C PHE A 185 4.25 -28.74 3.82
N SER A 186 4.34 -28.87 5.15
CA SER A 186 5.59 -28.61 5.88
C SER A 186 6.78 -29.49 5.43
N ASP A 187 6.49 -30.71 4.99
CA ASP A 187 7.48 -31.67 4.48
C ASP A 187 7.51 -31.77 2.94
N ASP A 188 6.67 -30.98 2.25
CA ASP A 188 6.58 -30.95 0.79
C ASP A 188 6.39 -29.52 0.24
N PRO A 189 7.40 -28.63 0.37
CA PRO A 189 7.32 -27.26 -0.14
C PRO A 189 7.04 -27.19 -1.65
N ASP A 190 7.64 -28.10 -2.44
CA ASP A 190 7.47 -28.11 -3.90
C ASP A 190 6.06 -28.56 -4.30
N GLY A 191 5.43 -29.47 -3.55
CA GLY A 191 4.01 -29.79 -3.72
C GLY A 191 3.09 -28.58 -3.48
N TYR A 192 3.44 -27.67 -2.57
CA TYR A 192 2.69 -26.42 -2.40
C TYR A 192 2.90 -25.47 -3.58
N VAL A 193 4.12 -25.42 -4.14
CA VAL A 193 4.41 -24.66 -5.37
C VAL A 193 3.63 -25.23 -6.56
N ASP A 194 3.49 -26.55 -6.65
CA ASP A 194 2.63 -27.20 -7.65
C ASP A 194 1.16 -26.77 -7.47
N LEU A 195 0.62 -26.81 -6.25
CA LEU A 195 -0.73 -26.33 -5.96
C LEU A 195 -0.93 -24.85 -6.36
N LEU A 196 0.04 -24.00 -6.06
CA LEU A 196 0.01 -22.59 -6.44
C LEU A 196 -0.06 -22.41 -7.96
N CYS A 197 0.81 -23.11 -8.70
CA CYS A 197 0.96 -22.92 -10.14
C CYS A 197 -0.12 -23.64 -10.96
N ASP A 198 -0.53 -24.83 -10.53
CA ASP A 198 -1.41 -25.73 -11.30
C ASP A 198 -2.89 -25.56 -10.93
N GLU A 199 -3.21 -24.99 -9.77
CA GLU A 199 -4.58 -24.78 -9.30
C GLU A 199 -4.88 -23.33 -8.89
N MET A 200 -4.15 -22.75 -7.94
CA MET A 200 -4.52 -21.45 -7.36
C MET A 200 -4.41 -20.31 -8.37
N ILE A 201 -3.26 -20.14 -9.01
CA ILE A 201 -3.03 -19.07 -10.00
C ILE A 201 -4.03 -19.17 -11.17
N PRO A 202 -4.28 -20.34 -11.77
CA PRO A 202 -5.33 -20.50 -12.78
C PRO A 202 -6.70 -20.03 -12.26
N ALA A 203 -7.11 -20.46 -11.07
CA ALA A 203 -8.39 -20.07 -10.49
C ALA A 203 -8.48 -18.57 -10.16
N VAL A 204 -7.37 -17.95 -9.73
CA VAL A 204 -7.27 -16.50 -9.52
C VAL A 204 -7.39 -15.75 -10.84
N GLY A 205 -6.74 -16.24 -11.89
CA GLY A 205 -6.85 -15.71 -13.26
C GLY A 205 -8.28 -15.78 -13.79
N GLU A 206 -8.97 -16.92 -13.59
CA GLU A 206 -10.38 -17.09 -13.95
C GLU A 206 -11.31 -16.18 -13.14
N GLN A 207 -11.02 -15.96 -11.85
CA GLN A 207 -11.77 -15.06 -11.00
C GLN A 207 -11.64 -13.59 -11.45
N GLY A 208 -10.48 -13.20 -11.97
CA GLY A 208 -10.25 -11.89 -12.59
C GLY A 208 -10.25 -10.70 -11.63
N ILE A 209 -10.08 -10.92 -10.33
CA ILE A 209 -10.07 -9.86 -9.30
C ILE A 209 -8.66 -9.32 -9.05
N ALA A 210 -7.65 -10.20 -8.94
CA ALA A 210 -6.29 -9.79 -8.63
C ALA A 210 -5.63 -9.14 -9.86
N GLN A 211 -4.93 -8.03 -9.64
CA GLN A 211 -4.11 -7.37 -10.66
C GLN A 211 -2.65 -7.84 -10.60
N TYR A 212 -2.19 -8.21 -9.40
CA TYR A 212 -0.82 -8.58 -9.14
C TYR A 212 -0.69 -9.99 -8.56
N CYS A 213 0.48 -10.59 -8.77
CA CYS A 213 0.94 -11.79 -8.08
C CYS A 213 2.20 -11.43 -7.29
N ASP A 214 2.20 -11.76 -6.01
CA ASP A 214 3.29 -11.48 -5.08
C ASP A 214 3.79 -12.79 -4.45
N VAL A 215 5.04 -12.79 -4.01
CA VAL A 215 5.71 -13.93 -3.37
C VAL A 215 6.61 -13.42 -2.25
N PHE A 216 6.61 -14.14 -1.12
CA PHE A 216 7.59 -13.95 -0.07
C PHE A 216 8.87 -14.76 -0.35
N CYS A 217 9.77 -14.14 -1.12
CA CYS A 217 11.05 -14.73 -1.49
C CYS A 217 12.09 -14.44 -0.39
N GLU A 218 12.18 -15.37 0.56
CA GLU A 218 13.02 -15.24 1.75
C GLU A 218 13.51 -16.62 2.21
N LYS A 219 14.67 -16.66 2.84
CA LYS A 219 15.20 -17.90 3.40
C LYS A 219 14.26 -18.49 4.46
N GLY A 220 13.94 -19.77 4.30
CA GLY A 220 12.94 -20.46 5.14
C GLY A 220 11.50 -20.31 4.64
N TYR A 221 11.29 -19.52 3.59
CA TYR A 221 10.06 -19.39 2.82
C TYR A 221 10.37 -19.83 1.37
N PHE A 222 9.96 -19.09 0.35
CA PHE A 222 10.14 -19.49 -1.05
C PHE A 222 11.55 -19.17 -1.55
N SER A 223 12.19 -20.13 -2.23
CA SER A 223 13.47 -19.89 -2.90
C SER A 223 13.30 -19.00 -4.13
N VAL A 224 14.41 -18.52 -4.70
CA VAL A 224 14.41 -17.78 -5.97
C VAL A 224 13.80 -18.60 -7.11
N GLU A 225 14.11 -19.89 -7.20
CA GLU A 225 13.60 -20.81 -8.23
C GLU A 225 12.09 -21.04 -8.08
N GLN A 226 11.61 -21.27 -6.86
CA GLN A 226 10.20 -21.43 -6.57
C GLN A 226 9.43 -20.14 -6.88
N SER A 227 9.94 -19.00 -6.40
CA SER A 227 9.36 -17.67 -6.62
C SER A 227 9.31 -17.33 -8.11
N ARG A 228 10.37 -17.63 -8.87
CA ARG A 228 10.39 -17.48 -10.33
C ARG A 228 9.27 -18.26 -10.98
N ARG A 229 9.11 -19.54 -10.64
CA ARG A 229 8.07 -20.40 -11.23
C ARG A 229 6.67 -19.83 -10.95
N ILE A 230 6.42 -19.40 -9.71
CA ILE A 230 5.13 -18.84 -9.30
C ILE A 230 4.82 -17.56 -10.09
N LEU A 231 5.76 -16.61 -10.15
CA LEU A 231 5.55 -15.32 -10.82
C LEU A 231 5.45 -15.45 -12.33
N GLU A 232 6.27 -16.29 -12.96
CA GLU A 232 6.15 -16.57 -14.39
C GLU A 232 4.84 -17.26 -14.71
N THR A 233 4.34 -18.15 -13.84
CA THR A 233 2.99 -18.71 -13.98
C THR A 233 1.93 -17.62 -13.85
N GLY A 234 2.02 -16.75 -12.84
CA GLY A 234 1.12 -15.58 -12.67
C GLY A 234 1.03 -14.71 -13.93
N LYS A 235 2.16 -14.45 -14.58
CA LYS A 235 2.22 -13.69 -15.84
C LYS A 235 1.41 -14.34 -16.96
N THR A 236 1.40 -15.67 -17.05
CA THR A 236 0.59 -16.38 -18.07
C THR A 236 -0.91 -16.19 -17.89
N TYR A 237 -1.35 -15.82 -16.68
CA TYR A 237 -2.74 -15.49 -16.34
C TYR A 237 -2.99 -13.98 -16.21
N GLY A 238 -2.06 -13.15 -16.70
CA GLY A 238 -2.22 -11.69 -16.74
C GLY A 238 -1.92 -10.97 -15.43
N LEU A 239 -1.40 -11.67 -14.41
CA LEU A 239 -1.01 -11.06 -13.14
C LEU A 239 0.37 -10.39 -13.27
N ILE A 240 0.47 -9.18 -12.74
CA ILE A 240 1.72 -8.40 -12.77
C ILE A 240 2.58 -8.78 -11.56
N PRO A 241 3.88 -9.12 -11.73
CA PRO A 241 4.72 -9.51 -10.61
C PRO A 241 5.02 -8.38 -9.63
N ARG A 242 5.03 -8.72 -8.34
CA ARG A 242 5.60 -7.97 -7.21
C ARG A 242 6.33 -8.94 -6.31
N LEU A 243 7.17 -8.44 -5.40
CA LEU A 243 7.97 -9.30 -4.55
C LEU A 243 8.18 -8.69 -3.16
N HIS A 244 7.92 -9.46 -2.12
CA HIS A 244 8.58 -9.23 -0.83
C HIS A 244 10.01 -9.77 -0.95
N ALA A 245 10.98 -8.87 -0.85
CA ALA A 245 12.35 -9.13 -1.23
C ALA A 245 13.32 -8.70 -0.14
N ASP A 246 14.23 -9.61 0.21
CA ASP A 246 15.38 -9.36 1.08
C ASP A 246 14.99 -8.63 2.39
N GLU A 247 13.93 -9.12 3.04
CA GLU A 247 13.38 -8.51 4.26
C GLU A 247 14.35 -8.68 5.42
N PHE A 248 14.90 -9.88 5.62
CA PHE A 248 15.76 -10.21 6.75
C PHE A 248 17.16 -10.66 6.33
N GLU A 249 17.26 -11.38 5.22
CA GLU A 249 18.52 -11.86 4.66
C GLU A 249 18.63 -11.48 3.17
N ASP A 250 19.84 -11.46 2.65
CA ASP A 250 20.09 -11.34 1.20
C ASP A 250 19.71 -12.66 0.54
N SER A 251 18.51 -12.70 -0.04
CA SER A 251 17.89 -13.92 -0.60
C SER A 251 18.00 -13.97 -2.12
N GLY A 252 18.62 -12.97 -2.76
CA GLY A 252 18.65 -12.81 -4.22
C GLY A 252 17.29 -12.40 -4.81
N ALA A 253 16.37 -11.93 -3.95
CA ALA A 253 15.00 -11.62 -4.34
C ALA A 253 14.93 -10.32 -5.16
N ALA A 254 15.75 -9.32 -4.84
CA ALA A 254 15.86 -8.10 -5.64
C ALA A 254 16.33 -8.37 -7.08
N GLU A 255 17.28 -9.29 -7.27
CA GLU A 255 17.73 -9.73 -8.58
C GLU A 255 16.61 -10.45 -9.35
N LEU A 256 15.88 -11.34 -8.67
CA LEU A 256 14.72 -12.01 -9.24
C LEU A 256 13.65 -11.01 -9.70
N ALA A 257 13.34 -10.01 -8.87
CA ALA A 257 12.34 -8.99 -9.18
C ALA A 257 12.66 -8.28 -10.50
N ALA A 258 13.93 -7.96 -10.75
CA ALA A 258 14.37 -7.38 -12.02
C ALA A 258 14.22 -8.35 -13.20
N GLU A 259 14.55 -9.64 -13.01
CA GLU A 259 14.48 -10.65 -14.06
C GLU A 259 13.04 -10.94 -14.52
N VAL A 260 12.10 -11.04 -13.59
CA VAL A 260 10.69 -11.33 -13.94
C VAL A 260 9.93 -10.10 -14.42
N GLY A 261 10.53 -8.91 -14.32
CA GLY A 261 9.91 -7.63 -14.66
C GLY A 261 8.88 -7.18 -13.63
N ALA A 262 9.17 -7.38 -12.34
CA ALA A 262 8.29 -6.95 -11.27
C ALA A 262 8.17 -5.41 -11.20
N VAL A 263 6.97 -4.91 -10.87
CA VAL A 263 6.78 -3.45 -10.73
C VAL A 263 7.44 -2.90 -9.46
N SER A 264 7.56 -3.73 -8.43
CA SER A 264 8.24 -3.39 -7.20
C SER A 264 8.91 -4.58 -6.52
N ALA A 265 9.94 -4.27 -5.75
CA ALA A 265 10.53 -5.11 -4.72
C ALA A 265 10.36 -4.40 -3.38
N ASP A 266 9.78 -5.10 -2.41
CA ASP A 266 9.25 -4.54 -1.17
C ASP A 266 10.10 -5.03 0.03
N HIS A 267 10.16 -4.25 1.12
CA HIS A 267 11.09 -4.38 2.28
C HIS A 267 12.53 -3.92 2.02
N LEU A 268 13.36 -4.79 1.43
CA LEU A 268 14.76 -4.52 1.08
C LEU A 268 15.68 -4.14 2.26
N MET A 269 15.43 -4.62 3.48
CA MET A 269 16.32 -4.29 4.62
C MET A 269 17.71 -4.90 4.45
N ALA A 270 17.79 -6.07 3.83
CA ALA A 270 19.02 -6.83 3.63
C ALA A 270 19.51 -6.85 2.16
N VAL A 271 18.96 -5.98 1.30
CA VAL A 271 19.30 -5.94 -0.13
C VAL A 271 20.81 -5.77 -0.37
N SER A 272 21.35 -6.59 -1.27
CA SER A 272 22.76 -6.57 -1.66
C SER A 272 23.08 -5.45 -2.66
N ASN A 273 24.36 -5.12 -2.85
CA ASN A 273 24.75 -4.18 -3.92
C ASN A 273 24.44 -4.74 -5.33
N ALA A 274 24.44 -6.07 -5.49
CA ALA A 274 24.05 -6.71 -6.74
C ALA A 274 22.54 -6.56 -6.96
N GLY A 275 21.72 -6.79 -5.92
CA GLY A 275 20.29 -6.54 -5.90
C GLY A 275 19.96 -5.09 -6.25
N ILE A 276 20.60 -4.10 -5.62
CA ILE A 276 20.44 -2.67 -5.97
C ILE A 276 20.72 -2.44 -7.46
N SER A 277 21.83 -2.99 -7.97
CA SER A 277 22.18 -2.84 -9.39
C SER A 277 21.14 -3.49 -10.31
N ALA A 278 20.60 -4.65 -9.92
CA ALA A 278 19.57 -5.36 -10.67
C ALA A 278 18.25 -4.56 -10.68
N LEU A 279 17.77 -4.06 -9.54
CA LEU A 279 16.57 -3.23 -9.44
C LEU A 279 16.66 -2.01 -10.37
N LYS A 280 17.83 -1.33 -10.38
CA LYS A 280 18.06 -0.20 -11.27
C LYS A 280 17.94 -0.60 -12.74
N ASN A 281 18.58 -1.70 -13.14
CA ASN A 281 18.57 -2.17 -14.52
C ASN A 281 17.18 -2.68 -14.97
N GLY A 282 16.42 -3.29 -14.05
CA GLY A 282 15.07 -3.79 -14.28
C GLY A 282 13.97 -2.72 -14.18
N ALA A 283 14.32 -1.47 -13.88
CA ALA A 283 13.37 -0.39 -13.60
C ALA A 283 12.34 -0.74 -12.50
N VAL A 284 12.77 -1.53 -11.52
CA VAL A 284 11.93 -1.97 -10.39
C VAL A 284 11.90 -0.88 -9.33
N THR A 285 10.70 -0.52 -8.85
CA THR A 285 10.56 0.43 -7.73
C THR A 285 10.88 -0.26 -6.41
N ALA A 286 11.66 0.39 -5.54
CA ALA A 286 11.87 -0.06 -4.17
C ALA A 286 10.74 0.43 -3.27
N THR A 287 9.87 -0.46 -2.79
CA THR A 287 8.84 -0.09 -1.79
C THR A 287 9.39 -0.32 -0.38
N LEU A 288 9.69 0.76 0.32
CA LEU A 288 10.28 0.69 1.65
C LEU A 288 9.20 0.69 2.73
N LEU A 289 9.38 -0.20 3.71
CA LEU A 289 8.40 -0.52 4.74
C LEU A 289 8.94 -0.20 6.14
N PRO A 290 9.20 1.09 6.46
CA PRO A 290 9.87 1.45 7.71
C PRO A 290 9.02 1.12 8.95
N GLY A 291 7.70 1.03 8.81
CA GLY A 291 6.78 0.59 9.86
C GLY A 291 7.10 -0.82 10.36
N THR A 292 7.47 -1.73 9.46
CA THR A 292 7.85 -3.11 9.79
C THR A 292 9.12 -3.16 10.62
N THR A 293 10.17 -2.44 10.21
CA THR A 293 11.42 -2.33 10.98
C THR A 293 11.15 -1.79 12.39
N PHE A 294 10.35 -0.71 12.49
CA PHE A 294 9.96 -0.09 13.76
C PHE A 294 9.18 -1.05 14.65
N PHE A 295 8.11 -1.67 14.13
CA PHE A 295 7.20 -2.52 14.88
C PHE A 295 7.89 -3.82 15.36
N LEU A 296 8.86 -4.34 14.58
CA LEU A 296 9.69 -5.47 14.98
C LEU A 296 10.83 -5.10 15.96
N GLY A 297 11.00 -3.82 16.31
CA GLY A 297 12.08 -3.35 17.18
C GLY A 297 13.49 -3.51 16.58
N LYS A 298 13.57 -3.67 15.25
CA LYS A 298 14.83 -3.83 14.53
C LYS A 298 15.56 -2.49 14.41
N GLN A 299 16.88 -2.54 14.32
CA GLN A 299 17.73 -1.34 14.27
C GLN A 299 18.18 -0.99 12.85
N SER A 300 18.22 -1.96 11.95
CA SER A 300 18.67 -1.80 10.57
C SER A 300 17.47 -1.60 9.66
N TYR A 301 17.34 -0.40 9.10
CA TYR A 301 16.36 -0.06 8.08
C TYR A 301 16.94 -0.30 6.68
N ALA A 302 16.07 -0.36 5.66
CA ALA A 302 16.48 -0.44 4.27
C ALA A 302 17.44 0.69 3.86
N PRO A 303 18.43 0.44 2.97
CA PRO A 303 19.48 1.39 2.62
C PRO A 303 18.98 2.43 1.59
N ALA A 304 17.99 3.24 1.97
CA ALA A 304 17.33 4.21 1.11
C ALA A 304 18.30 5.19 0.43
N GLU A 305 19.37 5.62 1.13
CA GLU A 305 20.41 6.47 0.56
C GLU A 305 21.11 5.80 -0.63
N LYS A 306 21.50 4.52 -0.50
CA LYS A 306 22.14 3.76 -1.59
C LYS A 306 21.19 3.54 -2.77
N LEU A 307 19.93 3.20 -2.48
CA LEU A 307 18.89 3.02 -3.51
C LEU A 307 18.70 4.31 -4.31
N ARG A 308 18.62 5.44 -3.60
CA ARG A 308 18.48 6.77 -4.21
C ARG A 308 19.72 7.16 -5.03
N GLU A 309 20.93 6.94 -4.52
CA GLU A 309 22.18 7.21 -5.24
C GLU A 309 22.30 6.36 -6.52
N ALA A 310 21.78 5.13 -6.51
CA ALA A 310 21.67 4.29 -7.70
C ALA A 310 20.59 4.78 -8.69
N GLY A 311 19.79 5.78 -8.32
CA GLY A 311 18.70 6.32 -9.13
C GLY A 311 17.51 5.38 -9.24
N ILE A 312 17.24 4.59 -8.19
CA ILE A 312 16.06 3.74 -8.07
C ILE A 312 14.91 4.55 -7.49
N SER A 313 13.73 4.43 -8.08
CA SER A 313 12.51 5.02 -7.54
C SER A 313 12.15 4.39 -6.20
N ILE A 314 11.75 5.22 -5.22
CA ILE A 314 11.37 4.77 -3.88
C ILE A 314 9.89 5.08 -3.63
N ALA A 315 9.13 4.04 -3.27
CA ALA A 315 7.77 4.15 -2.73
C ALA A 315 7.78 3.87 -1.21
N LEU A 316 6.77 4.34 -0.50
CA LEU A 316 6.55 4.04 0.92
C LEU A 316 5.19 3.37 1.11
N ALA A 317 5.13 2.44 2.04
CA ALA A 317 3.88 1.79 2.42
C ALA A 317 3.84 1.50 3.93
N THR A 318 2.64 1.23 4.44
CA THR A 318 2.48 0.90 5.86
C THR A 318 2.84 -0.54 6.19
N ASP A 319 2.76 -1.43 5.20
CA ASP A 319 2.76 -2.87 5.41
C ASP A 319 1.67 -3.29 6.42
N PHE A 320 0.49 -2.65 6.38
CA PHE A 320 -0.52 -2.93 7.40
C PHE A 320 -0.93 -4.40 7.42
N ASN A 321 -0.54 -5.09 8.49
CA ASN A 321 -0.75 -6.52 8.67
C ASN A 321 -0.87 -6.86 10.17
N PRO A 322 -1.32 -8.08 10.53
CA PRO A 322 -1.60 -8.41 11.91
C PRO A 322 -0.37 -8.69 12.79
N GLY A 323 0.88 -8.77 12.29
CA GLY A 323 1.99 -9.04 13.21
C GLY A 323 3.43 -8.66 12.86
N SER A 324 3.73 -8.08 11.71
CA SER A 324 5.00 -7.38 11.47
C SER A 324 4.83 -5.86 11.34
N SER A 325 3.65 -5.34 10.97
CA SER A 325 3.34 -3.90 11.05
C SER A 325 1.84 -3.65 11.23
N HIS A 326 1.39 -3.45 12.48
CA HIS A 326 -0.02 -3.09 12.75
C HIS A 326 -0.27 -1.57 12.69
N LEU A 327 0.31 -0.90 11.68
CA LEU A 327 0.30 0.55 11.49
C LEU A 327 -0.48 0.89 10.21
N GLN A 328 -1.33 1.92 10.24
CA GLN A 328 -2.13 2.38 9.07
C GLN A 328 -1.85 3.83 8.67
N SER A 329 -0.88 4.49 9.33
CA SER A 329 -0.63 5.92 9.17
C SER A 329 0.52 6.17 8.21
N MET A 330 0.20 6.55 6.96
CA MET A 330 1.19 7.07 6.01
C MET A 330 1.94 8.32 6.52
N PRO A 331 1.31 9.26 7.26
CA PRO A 331 2.04 10.34 7.94
C PRO A 331 3.13 9.82 8.88
N PHE A 332 2.84 8.75 9.62
CA PHE A 332 3.85 8.11 10.47
C PHE A 332 4.94 7.43 9.65
N MET A 333 4.61 6.82 8.50
CA MET A 333 5.62 6.30 7.57
C MET A 333 6.55 7.40 7.04
N ILE A 334 6.01 8.60 6.76
CA ILE A 334 6.81 9.78 6.38
C ILE A 334 7.74 10.19 7.54
N SER A 335 7.25 10.24 8.79
CA SER A 335 8.09 10.52 9.96
C SER A 335 9.24 9.52 10.10
N LEU A 336 8.96 8.22 9.97
CA LEU A 336 9.99 7.17 10.03
C LEU A 336 10.97 7.26 8.86
N ALA A 337 10.49 7.53 7.65
CA ALA A 337 11.33 7.69 6.47
C ALA A 337 12.30 8.88 6.62
N CYS A 338 11.82 10.02 7.10
CA CYS A 338 12.68 11.17 7.39
C CYS A 338 13.72 10.84 8.48
N SER A 339 13.29 10.18 9.55
CA SER A 339 14.12 9.96 10.75
C SER A 339 15.16 8.85 10.55
N TYR A 340 14.77 7.75 9.92
CA TYR A 340 15.56 6.52 9.86
C TYR A 340 16.05 6.19 8.45
N LEU A 341 15.28 6.50 7.40
CA LEU A 341 15.70 6.33 5.99
C LEU A 341 16.43 7.55 5.41
N LYS A 342 16.46 8.68 6.14
CA LYS A 342 17.12 9.94 5.74
C LYS A 342 16.60 10.55 4.45
N LEU A 343 15.35 10.24 4.09
CA LEU A 343 14.66 10.95 3.01
C LEU A 343 14.33 12.37 3.49
N SER A 344 14.39 13.34 2.59
CA SER A 344 13.77 14.64 2.82
C SER A 344 12.24 14.51 2.88
N VAL A 345 11.56 15.52 3.44
CA VAL A 345 10.09 15.51 3.53
C VAL A 345 9.46 15.41 2.15
N GLU A 346 10.01 16.09 1.14
CA GLU A 346 9.51 16.05 -0.25
C GLU A 346 9.73 14.68 -0.90
N GLU A 347 10.89 14.05 -0.69
CA GLU A 347 11.17 12.69 -1.18
C GLU A 347 10.22 11.67 -0.53
N ALA A 348 10.05 11.72 0.80
CA ALA A 348 9.13 10.85 1.51
C ALA A 348 7.67 11.09 1.10
N PHE A 349 7.27 12.35 0.89
CA PHE A 349 5.93 12.69 0.43
C PHE A 349 5.68 12.20 -1.00
N ARG A 350 6.63 12.38 -1.93
CA ARG A 350 6.60 11.81 -3.29
C ARG A 350 6.48 10.29 -3.23
N ALA A 351 7.24 9.65 -2.34
CA ALA A 351 7.25 8.21 -2.15
C ALA A 351 5.91 7.68 -1.61
N ALA A 352 5.21 8.45 -0.78
CA ALA A 352 3.91 8.11 -0.18
C ALA A 352 2.68 8.45 -1.05
N THR A 353 2.88 9.10 -2.20
CA THR A 353 1.80 9.56 -3.08
C THR A 353 2.08 9.13 -4.52
N TRP A 354 2.81 9.94 -5.28
CA TRP A 354 3.09 9.75 -6.70
C TRP A 354 3.78 8.42 -7.01
N GLN A 355 4.86 8.09 -6.31
CA GLN A 355 5.63 6.88 -6.63
C GLN A 355 4.85 5.61 -6.26
N SER A 356 4.11 5.61 -5.15
CA SER A 356 3.15 4.55 -4.82
C SER A 356 2.05 4.40 -5.86
N ALA A 357 1.52 5.50 -6.41
CA ALA A 357 0.54 5.43 -7.48
C ALA A 357 1.12 4.82 -8.77
N ILE A 358 2.42 5.00 -9.03
CA ILE A 358 3.12 4.38 -10.16
C ILE A 358 3.18 2.86 -9.98
N THR A 359 3.57 2.35 -8.80
CA THR A 359 3.68 0.90 -8.57
C THR A 359 2.34 0.18 -8.74
N LEU A 360 1.23 0.87 -8.44
CA LEU A 360 -0.13 0.37 -8.61
C LEU A 360 -0.74 0.65 -10.00
N ASN A 361 0.02 1.27 -10.92
CA ASN A 361 -0.45 1.67 -12.24
C ASN A 361 -1.70 2.58 -12.24
N VAL A 362 -1.86 3.41 -11.20
CA VAL A 362 -3.00 4.34 -11.04
C VAL A 362 -2.57 5.82 -10.98
N HIS A 363 -1.27 6.10 -11.19
CA HIS A 363 -0.71 7.46 -11.23
C HIS A 363 -1.37 8.39 -12.26
N HIS A 364 -2.02 7.85 -13.28
CA HIS A 364 -2.81 8.63 -14.24
C HIS A 364 -4.13 9.15 -13.64
N LYS A 365 -4.59 8.60 -12.51
CA LYS A 365 -5.83 8.99 -11.80
C LYS A 365 -5.58 9.65 -10.46
N VAL A 366 -4.58 9.20 -9.69
CA VAL A 366 -4.33 9.60 -8.29
C VAL A 366 -2.83 9.79 -8.01
N GLY A 367 -2.48 10.19 -6.79
CA GLY A 367 -1.10 10.39 -6.33
C GLY A 367 -0.50 11.76 -6.67
N SER A 368 -1.23 12.59 -7.41
CA SER A 368 -0.95 14.02 -7.61
C SER A 368 -2.25 14.81 -7.83
N LEU A 369 -2.17 16.14 -7.69
CA LEU A 369 -3.26 17.07 -7.95
C LEU A 369 -2.95 17.77 -9.27
N GLU A 370 -3.56 17.28 -10.33
CA GLU A 370 -3.44 17.79 -11.70
C GLU A 370 -4.83 17.78 -12.34
N VAL A 371 -5.11 18.73 -13.23
CA VAL A 371 -6.38 18.79 -13.95
C VAL A 371 -6.65 17.48 -14.69
N GLY A 372 -7.88 16.98 -14.58
CA GLY A 372 -8.34 15.71 -15.15
C GLY A 372 -8.13 14.48 -14.25
N LYS A 373 -7.42 14.61 -13.13
CA LYS A 373 -7.27 13.52 -12.13
C LYS A 373 -8.44 13.48 -11.17
N ASN A 374 -8.58 12.35 -10.48
CA ASN A 374 -9.57 12.20 -9.42
C ASN A 374 -9.29 13.21 -8.31
N ALA A 375 -10.35 13.80 -7.76
CA ALA A 375 -10.31 14.70 -6.62
C ALA A 375 -10.15 13.91 -5.32
N ASP A 376 -8.97 13.34 -5.15
CA ASP A 376 -8.50 12.60 -3.98
C ASP A 376 -7.46 13.45 -3.24
N LEU A 377 -7.88 14.11 -2.17
CA LEU A 377 -7.06 15.11 -1.48
C LEU A 377 -7.26 15.10 0.04
N VAL A 378 -6.26 15.61 0.75
CA VAL A 378 -6.27 15.80 2.20
C VAL A 378 -6.17 17.28 2.48
N ILE A 379 -7.12 17.80 3.26
CA ILE A 379 -7.06 19.13 3.86
C ILE A 379 -6.58 18.93 5.28
N TRP A 380 -5.42 19.48 5.60
CA TRP A 380 -4.74 19.29 6.87
C TRP A 380 -5.10 20.36 7.87
N ASP A 381 -5.08 20.08 9.16
CA ASP A 381 -5.03 21.12 10.19
C ASP A 381 -3.56 21.56 10.44
N LEU A 382 -2.87 21.83 9.34
CA LEU A 382 -1.47 22.25 9.23
C LEU A 382 -1.36 23.32 8.15
N GLU A 383 -0.27 24.10 8.16
CA GLU A 383 -0.04 25.12 7.13
C GLU A 383 0.99 24.71 6.07
N ARG A 384 1.93 23.81 6.39
CA ARG A 384 3.05 23.45 5.52
C ARG A 384 3.39 21.96 5.54
N LEU A 385 3.93 21.45 4.42
CA LEU A 385 4.30 20.04 4.28
C LEU A 385 5.28 19.54 5.36
N ILE A 386 6.27 20.38 5.72
CA ILE A 386 7.31 20.02 6.71
C ILE A 386 6.76 19.73 8.11
N GLU A 387 5.52 20.12 8.38
CA GLU A 387 4.86 19.89 9.67
C GLU A 387 4.32 18.45 9.78
N ILE A 388 4.04 17.77 8.66
CA ILE A 388 3.58 16.37 8.66
C ILE A 388 4.51 15.46 9.48
N PRO A 389 5.82 15.38 9.19
CA PRO A 389 6.69 14.52 9.99
C PRO A 389 6.98 15.06 11.40
N TYR A 390 6.71 16.34 11.68
CA TYR A 390 6.93 16.95 13.00
C TYR A 390 5.84 16.53 14.00
N PHE A 391 4.58 16.49 13.57
CA PHE A 391 3.46 15.95 14.36
C PHE A 391 3.43 14.42 14.26
N THR A 392 4.33 13.75 14.99
CA THR A 392 4.51 12.29 14.89
C THR A 392 3.43 11.47 15.59
N SER A 393 2.88 11.98 16.71
CA SER A 393 1.87 11.28 17.51
C SER A 393 0.44 11.54 17.06
N ASP A 394 0.20 12.74 16.53
CA ASP A 394 -1.10 13.20 16.07
C ASP A 394 -1.12 13.24 14.54
N VAL A 395 -2.25 12.93 13.93
CA VAL A 395 -2.45 13.08 12.48
C VAL A 395 -3.47 14.19 12.26
N PRO A 396 -3.03 15.47 12.19
CA PRO A 396 -3.92 16.62 12.12
C PRO A 396 -4.51 16.77 10.72
N ILE A 397 -5.51 15.93 10.42
CA ILE A 397 -6.31 16.01 9.20
C ILE A 397 -7.62 16.71 9.53
N TYR A 398 -7.94 17.77 8.78
CA TYR A 398 -9.19 18.48 8.90
C TYR A 398 -10.31 17.79 8.11
N LYS A 399 -10.03 17.42 6.85
CA LYS A 399 -10.96 16.71 5.95
C LYS A 399 -10.21 15.84 4.95
N VAL A 400 -10.85 14.77 4.51
CA VAL A 400 -10.43 14.02 3.32
C VAL A 400 -11.49 14.15 2.26
N ILE A 401 -11.08 14.41 1.03
CA ILE A 401 -11.96 14.35 -0.14
C ILE A 401 -11.54 13.15 -0.96
N LYS A 402 -12.49 12.28 -1.30
CA LYS A 402 -12.30 11.09 -2.12
C LYS A 402 -13.34 11.10 -3.23
N SER A 403 -12.89 11.06 -4.48
CA SER A 403 -13.72 11.20 -5.67
C SER A 403 -14.68 12.38 -5.54
N GLY A 404 -14.17 13.54 -5.13
CA GLY A 404 -14.93 14.78 -4.97
C GLY A 404 -15.85 14.87 -3.74
N ARG A 405 -15.98 13.79 -2.95
CA ARG A 405 -16.85 13.75 -1.77
C ARG A 405 -16.06 13.90 -0.47
N CYS A 406 -16.58 14.70 0.45
CA CYS A 406 -15.96 14.93 1.76
C CYS A 406 -16.25 13.80 2.76
N PHE A 407 -15.23 13.39 3.53
CA PHE A 407 -15.28 12.39 4.60
C PHE A 407 -14.75 12.92 5.93
#